data_AF-A0A7Y5GH17-F1
#
_entry.id   AF-A0A7Y5GH17-F1
#
_cell.length_a   1.000
_cell.length_b   1.000
_cell.length_c   1.000
_cell.angle_alpha   90.00
_cell.angle_beta   90.00
_cell.angle_gamma   90.00
#
_symmetry.space_group_name_H-M   'P 1'
#
loop_
_entity.id
_entity.type
_entity.pdbx_description
1 polymer ?
#
loop_
_entity_poly.entity_id
_entity_poly.type
_entity_poly.pdbx_seq_one_letter_code
_entity_poly.pdbx_strand_id
1 'polypeptide(L)'
;GILMGSRDSWNDYLKDIVTLGLSLPGLIYALVAVLFFGLSLWAPVTAILATSYPFVAVNIREGVKAISKELLEMSHVYQVKRWKVVSQIILPSLLPFALAGFRLGFAIAWKVSTLVEVFGAVNGIGWQIRASFDAFSVHGMLAWTLLFGLVMLFIEYGILLPLERYLGRWRPKIAI
;
A
#
# COMPACT_ATOMS: atom_id res chain seq x y z
N GLY A 1 5.80 11.15 -1.18
CA GLY A 1 6.98 10.27 -1.24
C GLY A 1 8.20 11.01 -1.73
N ILE A 2 8.41 11.09 -3.05
CA ILE A 2 9.66 11.63 -3.63
C ILE A 2 9.96 13.06 -3.15
N LEU A 3 8.97 13.96 -3.17
CA LEU A 3 9.11 15.34 -2.70
C LEU A 3 9.49 15.43 -1.21
N MET A 4 8.92 14.56 -0.38
CA MET A 4 9.24 14.49 1.07
C MET A 4 10.63 13.90 1.31
N GLY A 5 11.14 13.09 0.39
CA GLY A 5 12.48 12.50 0.51
C GLY A 5 13.58 13.43 0.03
N SER A 6 13.29 14.28 -0.97
CA SER A 6 14.30 15.13 -1.60
C SER A 6 14.52 16.48 -0.91
N ARG A 7 13.54 16.96 -0.13
CA ARG A 7 13.61 18.25 0.57
C ARG A 7 13.09 18.14 2.00
N ASP A 8 13.91 18.54 2.97
CA ASP A 8 13.53 18.49 4.39
C ASP A 8 12.35 19.41 4.71
N SER A 9 12.23 20.58 4.07
CA SER A 9 11.07 21.46 4.28
C SER A 9 9.75 20.77 3.91
N TRP A 10 9.69 20.09 2.75
CA TRP A 10 8.49 19.36 2.33
C TRP A 10 8.23 18.14 3.21
N ASN A 11 9.29 17.50 3.72
CA ASN A 11 9.12 16.45 4.70
C ASN A 11 8.41 16.99 5.94
N ASP A 12 8.87 18.10 6.51
CA ASP A 12 8.33 18.61 7.78
C ASP A 12 6.89 19.08 7.63
N TYR A 13 6.53 19.76 6.53
CA TYR A 13 5.15 20.16 6.26
C TYR A 13 4.18 18.97 6.06
N LEU A 14 4.60 17.94 5.34
CA LEU A 14 3.73 16.81 5.00
C LEU A 14 3.77 15.67 6.03
N LYS A 15 4.79 15.65 6.90
CA LYS A 15 5.01 14.57 7.88
C LYS A 15 3.79 14.41 8.77
N ASP A 16 3.26 15.49 9.32
CA ASP A 16 2.14 15.41 10.26
C ASP A 16 0.87 14.92 9.57
N ILE A 17 0.58 15.39 8.36
CA ILE A 17 -0.57 14.93 7.55
C ILE A 17 -0.43 13.43 7.24
N VAL A 18 0.75 12.98 6.83
CA VAL A 18 1.02 11.57 6.53
C VAL A 18 0.94 10.72 7.79
N THR A 19 1.46 11.20 8.91
CA THR A 19 1.38 10.52 10.21
C THR A 19 -0.05 10.38 10.68
N LEU A 20 -0.86 11.44 10.61
CA LEU A 20 -2.30 11.36 10.87
C LEU A 20 -2.97 10.33 9.96
N GLY A 21 -2.59 10.32 8.68
CA GLY A 21 -3.05 9.34 7.71
C GLY A 21 -2.81 7.88 8.15
N LEU A 22 -1.63 7.62 8.71
CA LEU A 22 -1.22 6.31 9.25
C LEU A 22 -1.86 5.96 10.59
N SER A 23 -2.18 6.97 11.40
CA SER A 23 -2.77 6.77 12.74
C SER A 23 -4.24 6.39 12.70
N LEU A 24 -4.98 6.82 11.67
CA LEU A 24 -6.38 6.47 11.53
C LEU A 24 -6.54 5.01 11.05
N PRO A 25 -7.36 4.19 11.72
CA PRO A 25 -7.64 2.83 11.26
C PRO A 25 -8.40 2.83 9.93
N GLY A 26 -8.16 1.80 9.11
CA GLY A 26 -8.85 1.58 7.82
C GLY A 26 -10.38 1.64 7.90
N LEU A 27 -10.95 1.29 9.05
CA LEU A 27 -12.39 1.39 9.32
C LEU A 27 -12.93 2.81 9.14
N ILE A 28 -12.22 3.83 9.63
CA ILE A 28 -12.68 5.22 9.53
C ILE A 28 -12.74 5.64 8.05
N TYR A 29 -11.72 5.30 7.27
CA TYR A 29 -11.70 5.58 5.84
C TYR A 29 -12.82 4.86 5.09
N ALA A 30 -13.10 3.60 5.44
CA ALA A 30 -14.19 2.84 4.85
C ALA A 30 -15.55 3.50 5.13
N LEU A 31 -15.83 3.87 6.39
CA LEU A 31 -17.08 4.52 6.78
C LEU A 31 -17.25 5.89 6.11
N VAL A 32 -16.22 6.73 6.11
CA VAL A 32 -16.25 8.04 5.45
C VAL A 32 -16.47 7.88 3.95
N ALA A 33 -15.78 6.96 3.30
CA ALA A 33 -15.94 6.74 1.87
C ALA A 33 -17.36 6.27 1.51
N VAL A 34 -17.92 5.32 2.29
CA VAL A 34 -19.31 4.89 2.10
C VAL A 34 -20.29 6.04 2.32
N LEU A 35 -20.06 6.89 3.33
CA LEU A 35 -20.94 8.02 3.63
C LEU A 35 -20.95 9.07 2.51
N PHE A 36 -19.81 9.35 1.90
CA PHE A 36 -19.70 10.33 0.82
C PHE A 36 -20.09 9.79 -0.56
N PHE A 37 -19.75 8.53 -0.85
CA PHE A 37 -19.86 7.95 -2.20
C PHE A 37 -20.97 6.90 -2.34
N GLY A 38 -21.62 6.50 -1.24
CA GLY A 38 -22.69 5.50 -1.23
C GLY A 38 -22.26 4.14 -1.80
N LEU A 39 -23.20 3.44 -2.44
CA LEU A 39 -23.01 2.14 -3.09
C LEU A 39 -22.33 2.26 -4.49
N SER A 40 -21.34 3.12 -4.60
CA SER A 40 -20.60 3.30 -5.86
C SER A 40 -19.21 2.68 -5.81
N LEU A 41 -18.63 2.43 -6.98
CA LEU A 41 -17.24 1.99 -7.11
C LEU A 41 -16.23 2.97 -6.51
N TRP A 42 -16.64 4.23 -6.29
CA TRP A 42 -15.77 5.25 -5.70
C TRP A 42 -15.52 4.98 -4.21
N ALA A 43 -16.49 4.44 -3.46
CA ALA A 43 -16.31 4.17 -2.03
C ALA A 43 -15.08 3.29 -1.73
N PRO A 44 -14.95 2.06 -2.29
CA PRO A 44 -13.78 1.23 -2.04
C PRO A 44 -12.49 1.86 -2.59
N VAL A 45 -12.54 2.48 -3.78
CA VAL A 45 -11.37 3.11 -4.39
C VAL A 45 -10.81 4.23 -3.51
N THR A 46 -11.66 5.14 -3.03
CA THR A 46 -11.21 6.26 -2.19
C THR A 46 -10.75 5.81 -0.81
N ALA A 47 -11.41 4.81 -0.21
CA ALA A 47 -11.01 4.28 1.09
C ALA A 47 -9.63 3.62 1.00
N ILE A 48 -9.40 2.81 -0.04
CA ILE A 48 -8.12 2.14 -0.28
C ILE A 48 -7.03 3.18 -0.57
N LEU A 49 -7.29 4.17 -1.42
CA LEU A 49 -6.32 5.21 -1.73
C LEU A 49 -5.95 6.02 -0.49
N ALA A 50 -6.93 6.47 0.29
CA ALA A 50 -6.69 7.24 1.51
C ALA A 50 -5.91 6.45 2.57
N THR A 51 -6.19 5.15 2.71
CA THR A 51 -5.51 4.30 3.70
C THR A 51 -4.10 3.90 3.24
N SER A 52 -3.90 3.60 1.95
CA SER A 52 -2.62 3.07 1.43
C SER A 52 -1.62 4.16 1.05
N TYR A 53 -2.09 5.35 0.64
CA TYR A 53 -1.23 6.44 0.20
C TYR A 53 -0.16 6.82 1.24
N PRO A 54 -0.48 7.01 2.54
CA PRO A 54 0.53 7.36 3.53
C PRO A 54 1.66 6.33 3.64
N PHE A 55 1.32 5.03 3.60
CA PHE A 55 2.30 3.94 3.65
C PHE A 55 3.25 3.97 2.44
N VAL A 56 2.71 4.14 1.24
CA VAL A 56 3.52 4.25 0.01
C VAL A 56 4.38 5.51 0.07
N ALA A 57 3.81 6.63 0.53
CA ALA A 57 4.51 7.90 0.63
C ALA A 57 5.72 7.81 1.57
N VAL A 58 5.58 7.18 2.73
CA VAL A 58 6.68 6.96 3.68
C VAL A 58 7.73 6.02 3.11
N ASN A 59 7.35 4.86 2.55
CA ASN A 59 8.32 3.93 1.97
C ASN A 59 9.17 4.58 0.87
N ILE A 60 8.55 5.34 -0.02
CA ILE A 60 9.28 6.07 -1.06
C ILE A 60 10.15 7.19 -0.45
N ARG A 61 9.68 7.88 0.60
CA ARG A 61 10.48 8.90 1.29
C ARG A 61 11.76 8.28 1.85
N GLU A 62 11.64 7.18 2.58
CA GLU A 62 12.80 6.47 3.14
C GLU A 62 13.72 5.96 2.02
N GLY A 63 13.15 5.47 0.92
CA GLY A 63 13.92 5.07 -0.25
C GLY A 63 14.76 6.20 -0.86
N VAL A 64 14.21 7.41 -0.94
CA VAL A 64 14.96 8.58 -1.44
C VAL A 64 16.06 8.97 -0.46
N LYS A 65 15.77 8.95 0.85
CA LYS A 65 16.77 9.27 1.89
C LYS A 65 17.89 8.22 1.99
N ALA A 66 17.63 6.99 1.56
CA ALA A 66 18.60 5.89 1.55
C ALA A 66 19.57 5.93 0.35
N ILE A 67 19.38 6.82 -0.63
CA ILE A 67 20.30 6.94 -1.77
C ILE A 67 21.65 7.48 -1.28
N SER A 68 22.76 6.79 -1.62
CA SER A 68 24.11 7.23 -1.24
C SER A 68 24.41 8.62 -1.78
N LYS A 69 24.76 9.53 -0.86
CA LYS A 69 25.21 10.87 -1.21
C LYS A 69 26.53 10.83 -1.98
N GLU A 70 27.44 9.92 -1.63
CA GLU A 70 28.73 9.77 -2.31
C GLU A 70 28.57 9.37 -3.78
N LEU A 71 27.62 8.47 -4.10
CA LEU A 71 27.31 8.10 -5.48
C LEU A 71 26.78 9.29 -6.29
N LEU A 72 25.95 10.13 -5.67
CA LEU A 72 25.44 11.35 -6.30
C LEU A 72 26.54 12.38 -6.50
N GLU A 73 27.42 12.57 -5.52
CA GLU A 73 28.59 13.46 -5.61
C GLU A 73 29.58 13.00 -6.68
N MET A 74 29.91 11.70 -6.75
CA MET A 74 30.71 11.13 -7.85
C MET A 74 30.06 11.43 -9.21
N SER A 75 28.75 11.21 -9.34
CA SER A 75 28.07 11.49 -10.61
C SER A 75 28.20 12.95 -11.05
N HIS A 76 28.28 13.87 -10.08
CA HIS A 76 28.47 15.30 -10.33
C HIS A 76 29.91 15.61 -10.77
N VAL A 77 30.91 15.03 -10.09
CA VAL A 77 32.34 15.17 -10.43
C VAL A 77 32.64 14.65 -11.83
N TYR A 78 32.08 13.50 -12.20
CA TYR A 78 32.25 12.90 -13.53
C TYR A 78 31.32 13.51 -14.61
N GLN A 79 30.59 14.59 -14.29
CA GLN A 79 29.65 15.27 -15.18
C GLN A 79 28.66 14.32 -15.89
N VAL A 80 28.19 13.31 -15.17
CA VAL A 80 27.21 12.37 -15.70
C VAL A 80 25.90 13.11 -16.00
N LYS A 81 25.36 12.91 -17.20
CA LYS A 81 24.08 13.54 -17.61
C LYS A 81 22.96 13.18 -16.62
N ARG A 82 22.13 14.15 -16.23
CA ARG A 82 21.03 13.99 -15.25
C ARG A 82 20.12 12.79 -15.53
N TRP A 83 19.79 12.53 -16.80
CA TRP A 83 18.98 11.37 -17.18
C TRP A 83 19.62 10.04 -16.78
N LYS A 84 20.94 9.89 -16.96
CA LYS A 84 21.68 8.69 -16.56
C LYS A 84 21.69 8.53 -15.04
N VAL A 85 21.83 9.63 -14.29
CA VAL A 85 21.74 9.60 -12.82
C VAL A 85 20.36 9.09 -12.38
N VAL A 86 19.29 9.59 -12.99
CA VAL A 86 17.93 9.12 -12.68
C VAL A 86 17.76 7.65 -13.02
N SER A 87 18.12 7.21 -14.22
CA SER A 87 17.85 5.84 -14.68
C SER A 87 18.79 4.79 -14.09
N GLN A 88 20.03 5.14 -13.74
CA GLN A 88 21.07 4.17 -13.31
C GLN A 88 21.37 4.21 -11.81
N ILE A 89 21.04 5.31 -11.12
CA ILE A 89 21.30 5.46 -9.69
C ILE A 89 19.97 5.56 -8.94
N ILE A 90 19.18 6.59 -9.21
CA ILE A 90 17.97 6.89 -8.41
C ILE A 90 16.90 5.82 -8.60
N LEU A 91 16.52 5.50 -9.84
CA LEU A 91 15.43 4.57 -10.13
C LEU A 91 15.72 3.15 -9.61
N PRO A 92 16.91 2.55 -9.85
CA PRO A 92 17.24 1.23 -9.31
C PRO A 92 17.29 1.21 -7.77
N SER A 93 17.78 2.27 -7.12
CA SER A 93 17.81 2.38 -5.66
C SER A 93 16.41 2.55 -5.05
N LEU A 94 15.49 3.22 -5.74
CA LEU A 94 14.11 3.40 -5.27
C LEU A 94 13.20 2.19 -5.53
N LEU A 95 13.53 1.38 -6.53
CA LEU A 95 12.70 0.26 -6.96
C LEU A 95 12.36 -0.73 -5.83
N PRO A 96 13.30 -1.16 -4.97
CA PRO A 96 12.99 -2.02 -3.81
C PRO A 96 11.97 -1.39 -2.85
N PHE A 97 12.08 -0.09 -2.59
CA PHE A 97 11.17 0.65 -1.71
C PHE A 97 9.79 0.82 -2.35
N ALA A 98 9.75 1.07 -3.65
CA ALA A 98 8.51 1.13 -4.41
C ALA A 98 7.78 -0.22 -4.38
N LEU A 99 8.48 -1.32 -4.66
CA LEU A 99 7.91 -2.67 -4.60
C LEU A 99 7.40 -3.03 -3.20
N ALA A 100 8.15 -2.69 -2.15
CA ALA A 100 7.71 -2.87 -0.77
C ALA A 100 6.43 -2.06 -0.47
N GLY A 101 6.41 -0.79 -0.90
CA GLY A 101 5.23 0.08 -0.78
C GLY A 101 4.01 -0.48 -1.52
N PHE A 102 4.17 -0.95 -2.75
CA PHE A 102 3.11 -1.59 -3.52
C PHE A 102 2.59 -2.84 -2.82
N ARG A 103 3.48 -3.72 -2.36
CA ARG A 103 3.10 -4.94 -1.64
C ARG A 103 2.24 -4.64 -0.40
N LEU A 104 2.69 -3.69 0.41
CA LEU A 104 1.93 -3.25 1.59
C LEU A 104 0.60 -2.61 1.20
N GLY A 105 0.59 -1.79 0.14
CA GLY A 105 -0.62 -1.19 -0.40
C GLY A 105 -1.66 -2.22 -0.82
N PHE A 106 -1.25 -3.26 -1.56
CA PHE A 106 -2.12 -4.39 -1.93
C PHE A 106 -2.66 -5.13 -0.70
N ALA A 107 -1.79 -5.41 0.28
CA ALA A 107 -2.19 -6.11 1.50
C ALA A 107 -3.19 -5.32 2.37
N ILE A 108 -3.18 -3.99 2.25
CA ILE A 108 -4.17 -3.10 2.89
C ILE A 108 -5.44 -3.03 2.04
N ALA A 109 -5.31 -3.00 0.72
CA ALA A 109 -6.41 -2.78 -0.22
C ALA A 109 -7.57 -3.75 -0.03
N TRP A 110 -7.30 -5.07 -0.01
CA TRP A 110 -8.39 -6.04 0.20
C TRP A 110 -9.01 -5.94 1.59
N LYS A 111 -8.25 -5.60 2.64
CA LYS A 111 -8.77 -5.50 4.01
C LYS A 111 -9.77 -4.35 4.09
N VAL A 112 -9.40 -3.20 3.52
CA VAL A 112 -10.24 -2.01 3.46
C VAL A 112 -11.44 -2.23 2.52
N SER A 113 -11.23 -2.91 1.38
CA SER A 113 -12.33 -3.29 0.47
C SER A 113 -13.39 -4.12 1.19
N THR A 114 -12.98 -5.12 1.97
CA THR A 114 -13.92 -5.93 2.77
C THR A 114 -14.67 -5.07 3.79
N LEU A 115 -14.01 -4.11 4.45
CA LEU A 115 -14.70 -3.19 5.36
C LEU A 115 -15.74 -2.34 4.62
N VAL A 116 -15.41 -1.83 3.43
CA VAL A 116 -16.37 -1.09 2.61
C VAL A 116 -17.55 -1.98 2.20
N GLU A 117 -17.31 -3.24 1.85
CA GLU A 117 -18.38 -4.20 1.56
C GLU A 117 -19.29 -4.46 2.76
N VAL A 118 -18.71 -4.59 3.95
CA VAL A 118 -19.45 -4.75 5.21
C VAL A 118 -20.38 -3.56 5.41
N PHE A 119 -19.90 -2.33 5.27
CA PHE A 119 -20.71 -1.16 5.66
C PHE A 119 -21.58 -0.59 4.55
N GLY A 120 -21.19 -0.73 3.28
CA GLY A 120 -21.77 0.02 2.16
C GLY A 120 -22.04 -0.76 0.88
N ALA A 121 -21.93 -2.09 0.87
CA ALA A 121 -22.33 -2.90 -0.29
C ALA A 121 -23.63 -3.68 -0.04
N VAL A 122 -24.23 -4.18 -1.12
CA VAL A 122 -25.39 -5.10 -1.12
C VAL A 122 -25.02 -6.51 -1.59
N ASN A 123 -23.75 -6.72 -1.90
CA ASN A 123 -23.16 -7.97 -2.34
C ASN A 123 -21.68 -7.99 -1.97
N GLY A 124 -21.03 -9.15 -2.15
CA GLY A 124 -19.63 -9.35 -1.79
C GLY A 124 -19.44 -10.14 -0.50
N ILE A 125 -18.20 -10.50 -0.21
CA ILE A 125 -17.86 -11.37 0.91
C ILE A 125 -18.04 -10.62 2.23
N GLY A 126 -17.65 -9.34 2.28
CA GLY A 126 -17.87 -8.50 3.47
C GLY A 126 -19.35 -8.33 3.78
N TRP A 127 -20.19 -8.16 2.75
CA TRP A 127 -21.64 -8.11 2.91
C TRP A 127 -22.20 -9.41 3.48
N GLN A 128 -21.77 -10.58 2.99
CA GLN A 128 -22.24 -11.87 3.48
C GLN A 128 -21.85 -12.15 4.94
N ILE A 129 -20.66 -11.70 5.35
CA ILE A 129 -20.23 -11.75 6.75
C ILE A 129 -21.18 -10.91 7.61
N ARG A 130 -21.49 -9.68 7.18
CA ARG A 130 -22.45 -8.82 7.88
C ARG A 130 -23.85 -9.41 7.92
N ALA A 131 -24.38 -9.89 6.79
CA ALA A 131 -25.70 -10.48 6.73
C ALA A 131 -25.84 -11.69 7.67
N SER A 132 -24.79 -12.50 7.79
CA SER A 132 -24.74 -13.62 8.74
C SER A 132 -24.67 -13.15 10.19
N PHE A 133 -23.91 -12.08 10.47
CA PHE A 133 -23.83 -11.44 11.77
C PHE A 133 -25.19 -10.87 12.20
N ASP A 134 -25.87 -10.13 11.32
CA ASP A 134 -27.19 -9.54 11.56
C ASP A 134 -28.26 -10.63 11.78
N ALA A 135 -28.10 -11.80 11.15
CA ALA A 135 -28.93 -12.98 11.36
C ALA A 135 -28.55 -13.83 12.59
N PHE A 136 -27.55 -13.41 13.38
CA PHE A 136 -26.97 -14.16 14.51
C PHE A 136 -26.53 -15.59 14.13
N SER A 137 -26.24 -15.83 12.85
CA SER A 137 -25.78 -17.12 12.35
C SER A 137 -24.26 -17.22 12.47
N VAL A 138 -23.81 -17.74 13.61
CA VAL A 138 -22.37 -17.97 13.87
C VAL A 138 -21.77 -18.88 12.79
N HIS A 139 -22.50 -19.92 12.40
CA HIS A 139 -22.08 -20.86 11.36
C HIS A 139 -21.86 -20.15 10.01
N GLY A 140 -22.80 -19.31 9.59
CA GLY A 140 -22.69 -18.56 8.33
C GLY A 140 -21.55 -17.55 8.37
N MET A 141 -21.43 -16.80 9.47
CA MET A 141 -20.39 -15.79 9.65
C MET A 141 -18.98 -16.42 9.61
N LEU A 142 -18.79 -17.56 10.30
CA LEU A 142 -17.53 -18.29 10.29
C LEU A 142 -17.24 -18.91 8.91
N ALA A 143 -18.23 -19.48 8.24
CA ALA A 143 -18.05 -20.05 6.91
C ALA A 143 -17.56 -19.00 5.89
N TRP A 144 -18.18 -17.82 5.86
CA TRP A 144 -17.77 -16.73 4.96
C TRP A 144 -16.40 -16.16 5.35
N THR A 145 -16.11 -16.04 6.65
CA THR A 145 -14.80 -15.55 7.13
C THR A 145 -13.67 -16.53 6.77
N LEU A 146 -13.89 -17.84 6.94
CA LEU A 146 -12.92 -18.87 6.56
C LEU A 146 -12.74 -18.93 5.05
N LEU A 147 -13.82 -18.85 4.28
CA LEU A 147 -13.75 -18.81 2.82
C LEU A 147 -12.94 -17.59 2.35
N PHE A 148 -13.17 -16.41 2.93
CA PHE A 148 -12.39 -15.21 2.66
C PHE A 148 -10.90 -15.43 2.91
N GLY A 149 -10.56 -15.99 4.09
CA GLY A 149 -9.18 -16.28 4.47
C GLY A 149 -8.51 -17.26 3.51
N LEU A 150 -9.20 -18.34 3.13
CA LEU A 150 -8.68 -19.34 2.18
C LEU A 150 -8.44 -18.75 0.79
N VAL A 151 -9.39 -17.97 0.27
CA VAL A 151 -9.24 -17.28 -1.02
C VAL A 151 -8.07 -16.30 -0.99
N MET A 152 -7.93 -15.52 0.08
CA MET A 152 -6.81 -14.58 0.22
C MET A 152 -5.46 -15.29 0.37
N LEU A 153 -5.39 -16.41 1.08
CA LEU A 153 -4.18 -17.24 1.14
C LEU A 153 -3.82 -17.79 -0.25
N PHE A 154 -4.81 -18.24 -1.01
CA PHE A 154 -4.60 -18.72 -2.37
C PHE A 154 -4.05 -17.61 -3.28
N ILE A 155 -4.59 -16.39 -3.18
CA ILE A 155 -4.09 -15.24 -3.94
C ILE A 155 -2.68 -14.85 -3.51
N GLU A 156 -2.42 -14.78 -2.20
CA GLU A 156 -1.09 -14.43 -1.66
C GLU A 156 -0.02 -15.42 -2.13
N TYR A 157 -0.25 -16.73 -1.93
CA TYR A 157 0.75 -17.74 -2.27
C TYR A 157 0.79 -18.10 -3.76
N GLY A 158 -0.35 -18.03 -4.45
CA GLY A 158 -0.48 -18.42 -5.85
C GLY A 158 -0.11 -17.33 -6.84
N ILE A 159 -0.33 -16.05 -6.49
CA ILE A 159 -0.15 -14.93 -7.43
C ILE A 159 0.87 -13.93 -6.90
N LEU A 160 0.65 -13.39 -5.69
CA LEU A 160 1.44 -12.25 -5.21
C LEU A 160 2.87 -12.62 -4.83
N LEU A 161 3.06 -13.71 -4.08
CA LEU A 161 4.39 -14.15 -3.66
C LEU A 161 5.27 -14.59 -4.86
N PRO A 162 4.74 -15.32 -5.87
CA PRO A 162 5.48 -15.58 -7.10
C PRO A 162 5.84 -14.31 -7.88
N LEU A 163 4.89 -13.36 -7.99
CA LEU A 163 5.11 -12.09 -8.68
C LEU A 163 6.19 -11.26 -7.96
N GLU A 164 6.13 -11.18 -6.64
CA GLU A 164 7.14 -10.50 -5.83
C GLU A 164 8.51 -11.16 -5.99
N ARG A 165 8.59 -12.50 -5.93
CA ARG A 165 9.85 -13.22 -6.14
C ARG A 165 10.41 -12.94 -7.53
N TYR A 166 9.57 -12.90 -8.55
CA TYR A 166 9.99 -12.59 -9.92
C TYR A 166 10.55 -11.17 -10.05
N LEU A 167 9.83 -10.16 -9.54
CA LEU A 167 10.25 -8.76 -9.56
C LEU A 167 11.47 -8.51 -8.66
N GLY A 168 11.59 -9.26 -7.56
CA GLY A 168 12.67 -9.16 -6.58
C GLY A 168 13.94 -9.95 -6.94
N ARG A 169 13.98 -10.69 -8.06
CA ARG A 169 15.15 -11.50 -8.48
C ARG A 169 16.45 -10.72 -8.62
N TRP A 170 16.36 -9.42 -8.90
CA TRP A 170 17.51 -8.53 -9.04
C TRP A 170 18.09 -8.06 -7.70
N ARG A 171 17.43 -8.35 -6.57
CA ARG A 171 17.89 -7.97 -5.25
C ARG A 171 18.92 -8.99 -4.77
N PRO A 172 20.22 -8.64 -4.62
CA PRO A 172 21.18 -9.55 -4.00
C PRO A 172 20.67 -9.87 -2.60
N LYS A 173 20.55 -11.16 -2.28
CA LYS A 173 20.27 -11.60 -0.91
C LYS A 173 21.45 -11.12 -0.07
N ILE A 174 21.22 -10.12 0.78
CA ILE A 174 22.18 -9.79 1.83
C ILE A 174 22.16 -11.01 2.76
N ALA A 175 23.16 -11.87 2.61
CA ALA A 175 23.43 -12.92 3.58
C ALA A 175 23.87 -12.19 4.85
N ILE A 176 23.06 -12.33 5.90
CA ILE A 176 23.40 -11.93 7.27
C ILE A 176 24.06 -13.15 7.93
#